data_AF-A0A6S6PK50-F1
#
_entry.id   AF-A0A6S6PK50-F1
#
_cell.length_a   1.000
_cell.length_b   1.000
_cell.length_c   1.000
_cell.angle_alpha   90.00
_cell.angle_beta   90.00
_cell.angle_gamma   90.00
#
_symmetry.space_group_name_H-M   'P 1'
#
loop_
_entity.id
_entity.type
_entity.pdbx_description
1 polymer ?
#
loop_
_entity_poly.entity_id
_entity_poly.type
_entity_poly.pdbx_seq_one_letter_code
_entity_poly.pdbx_strand_id
1 'polypeptide(L)'
;MEITPHDEQPSPELFRAMESVTAAAFGQRRKMLRGSLKGIGGERLLQAAEIDGSRRAETLNIAEFDRLARCFLKTAPSGKR
;
A
#
# COMPACT_ATOMS: atom_id res chain seq x y z
N MET A 1 21.92 -10.67 -13.38
CA MET A 1 20.82 -9.88 -12.82
C MET A 1 21.46 -8.72 -12.08
N GLU A 2 21.54 -7.57 -12.74
CA GLU A 2 22.13 -6.34 -12.17
C GLU A 2 20.99 -5.51 -11.58
N ILE A 3 21.23 -4.91 -10.42
CA ILE A 3 20.26 -4.05 -9.72
C ILE A 3 20.96 -2.73 -9.46
N THR A 4 20.44 -1.64 -10.03
CA THR A 4 20.96 -0.28 -9.84
C THR A 4 19.99 0.51 -8.95
N PRO A 5 20.44 0.98 -7.78
CA PRO A 5 19.63 1.85 -6.93
C PRO A 5 19.23 3.14 -7.65
N HIS A 6 18.03 3.63 -7.40
CA HIS A 6 17.64 4.97 -7.83
C HIS A 6 18.29 6.04 -6.94
N ASP A 7 18.62 7.20 -7.52
CA ASP A 7 19.22 8.31 -6.79
C ASP A 7 18.25 8.88 -5.73
N GLU A 8 16.96 8.96 -6.08
CA GLU A 8 15.92 9.36 -5.16
C GLU A 8 15.33 8.14 -4.45
N GLN A 9 15.47 8.13 -3.13
CA GLN A 9 14.92 7.10 -2.26
C GLN A 9 13.67 7.62 -1.55
N PRO A 10 12.64 6.78 -1.35
CA PRO A 10 11.47 7.17 -0.58
C PRO A 10 11.87 7.50 0.86
N SER A 11 11.10 8.39 1.50
CA SER A 11 11.33 8.66 2.93
C SER A 11 11.15 7.39 3.76
N PRO A 12 11.82 7.25 4.92
CA PRO A 12 11.65 6.09 5.80
C PRO A 12 10.19 5.83 6.19
N GLU A 13 9.39 6.88 6.32
CA GLU A 13 7.97 6.79 6.64
C GLU A 13 7.15 6.22 5.48
N LEU A 14 7.43 6.67 4.25
CA LEU A 14 6.81 6.12 3.05
C LEU A 14 7.23 4.67 2.82
N PHE A 15 8.48 4.32 3.12
CA PHE A 15 8.97 2.95 3.04
C PHE A 15 8.20 2.02 4.00
N ARG A 16 8.04 2.39 5.27
CA ARG A 16 7.23 1.64 6.24
C ARG A 16 5.75 1.55 5.85
N ALA A 17 5.21 2.61 5.25
CA ALA A 17 3.86 2.61 4.72
C ALA A 17 3.73 1.59 3.58
N MET A 18 4.68 1.57 2.64
CA MET A 18 4.75 0.61 1.54
C MET A 18 4.83 -0.84 2.05
N GLU A 19 5.68 -1.13 3.04
CA GLU A 19 5.76 -2.43 3.69
C GLU A 19 4.42 -2.85 4.31
N SER A 20 3.76 -1.93 5.03
CA SER A 20 2.48 -2.21 5.69
C SER A 20 1.36 -2.52 4.69
N VAL A 21 1.23 -1.73 3.62
CA VAL A 21 0.18 -1.94 2.61
C VAL A 21 0.44 -3.20 1.79
N THR A 22 1.70 -3.48 1.41
CA THR A 22 2.05 -4.69 0.66
C THR A 22 1.88 -5.95 1.51
N ALA A 23 2.30 -5.93 2.78
CA ALA A 23 2.06 -7.02 3.71
C ALA A 23 0.56 -7.33 3.88
N ALA A 24 -0.28 -6.30 4.04
CA ALA A 24 -1.73 -6.48 4.14
C ALA A 24 -2.35 -7.00 2.82
N ALA A 25 -1.95 -6.42 1.69
CA ALA A 25 -2.48 -6.78 0.38
C ALA A 25 -2.14 -8.22 -0.03
N PHE A 26 -0.90 -8.66 0.22
CA PHE A 26 -0.41 -9.98 -0.18
C PHE A 26 -0.50 -11.06 0.90
N GLY A 27 -0.66 -10.68 2.18
CA GLY A 27 -0.89 -11.62 3.28
C GLY A 27 -2.17 -12.45 3.12
N GLN A 28 -3.11 -11.97 2.31
CA GLN A 28 -4.31 -12.70 1.89
C GLN A 28 -4.42 -12.76 0.35
N ARG A 29 -3.39 -13.30 -0.32
CA ARG A 29 -3.16 -13.28 -1.78
C ARG A 29 -4.35 -13.62 -2.69
N ARG A 30 -5.34 -14.40 -2.20
CA ARG A 30 -6.53 -14.81 -2.96
C ARG A 30 -7.79 -13.97 -2.68
N LYS A 31 -7.70 -12.94 -1.83
CA LYS A 31 -8.83 -12.05 -1.54
C LYS A 31 -8.77 -10.76 -2.35
N MET A 32 -9.94 -10.16 -2.51
CA MET A 32 -10.10 -8.82 -3.05
C MET A 32 -9.54 -7.78 -2.06
N LEU A 33 -9.00 -6.68 -2.57
CA LEU A 33 -8.31 -5.66 -1.78
C LEU A 33 -9.16 -5.10 -0.64
N ARG A 34 -10.48 -4.92 -0.83
CA ARG A 34 -11.37 -4.47 0.26
C ARG A 34 -11.29 -5.38 1.50
N GLY A 35 -11.12 -6.67 1.28
CA GLY A 35 -10.97 -7.67 2.34
C GLY A 35 -9.56 -7.68 2.91
N SER A 36 -8.55 -7.70 2.04
CA SER A 36 -7.14 -7.76 2.45
C SER A 36 -6.71 -6.53 3.26
N LEU A 37 -7.22 -5.34 2.91
CA LEU A 37 -6.85 -4.08 3.55
C LEU A 37 -7.75 -3.68 4.72
N LYS A 38 -8.73 -4.51 5.10
CA LYS A 38 -9.70 -4.18 6.16
C LYS A 38 -9.03 -3.75 7.48
N GLY A 39 -7.90 -4.35 7.84
CA GLY A 39 -7.17 -4.05 9.08
C GLY A 39 -6.41 -2.72 9.08
N ILE A 40 -6.25 -2.06 7.93
CA ILE A 40 -5.44 -0.84 7.80
C ILE A 40 -6.19 0.33 7.15
N GLY A 41 -7.52 0.24 7.03
CA GLY A 41 -8.36 1.32 6.51
C GLY A 41 -9.36 0.88 5.43
N GLY A 42 -9.22 -0.33 4.87
CA GLY A 42 -10.20 -0.97 4.00
C GLY A 42 -10.66 -0.10 2.84
N GLU A 43 -11.98 -0.03 2.64
CA GLU A 43 -12.61 0.74 1.56
C GLU A 43 -12.32 2.24 1.61
N ARG A 44 -12.22 2.84 2.81
CA ARG A 44 -11.88 4.26 2.95
C ARG A 44 -10.49 4.55 2.37
N LEU A 45 -9.52 3.67 2.65
CA LEU A 45 -8.17 3.80 2.12
C LEU A 45 -8.15 3.61 0.60
N LEU A 46 -8.88 2.61 0.09
CA LEU A 46 -8.99 2.35 -1.34
C LEU A 46 -9.66 3.50 -2.11
N GLN A 47 -10.71 4.08 -1.54
CA GLN A 47 -11.38 5.24 -2.11
C GLN A 47 -10.46 6.46 -2.14
N ALA A 48 -9.69 6.71 -1.07
CA ALA A 48 -8.70 7.78 -1.03
C ALA A 48 -7.56 7.58 -2.04
N ALA A 49 -7.26 6.33 -2.41
CA ALA A 49 -6.26 5.98 -3.42
C ALA A 49 -6.86 5.83 -4.84
N GLU A 50 -8.18 5.99 -5.00
CA GLU A 50 -8.90 5.79 -6.27
C GLU A 50 -8.72 4.38 -6.86
N ILE A 51 -8.73 3.35 -6.01
CA ILE A 51 -8.53 1.94 -6.40
C ILE A 51 -9.83 1.15 -6.20
N ASP A 52 -10.23 0.39 -7.22
CA ASP A 52 -11.33 -0.56 -7.10
C ASP A 52 -10.99 -1.68 -6.09
N GLY A 53 -11.76 -1.73 -5.00
CA GLY A 53 -11.61 -2.74 -3.95
C GLY A 53 -11.97 -4.17 -4.35
N SER A 54 -12.54 -4.40 -5.55
CA SER A 54 -12.78 -5.72 -6.13
C SER A 54 -11.51 -6.36 -6.73
N ARG A 55 -10.47 -5.56 -6.99
CA ARG A 55 -9.21 -6.03 -7.57
C ARG A 55 -8.43 -6.89 -6.57
N ARG A 56 -7.57 -7.77 -7.10
CA ARG A 56 -6.57 -8.51 -6.32
C ARG A 56 -5.25 -7.75 -6.32
N ALA A 57 -4.45 -7.92 -5.26
CA ALA A 57 -3.18 -7.20 -5.07
C ALA A 57 -2.22 -7.35 -6.26
N GLU A 58 -2.12 -8.55 -6.83
CA GLU A 58 -1.25 -8.83 -7.99
C GLU A 58 -1.66 -8.12 -9.29
N THR A 59 -2.87 -7.53 -9.33
CA THR A 59 -3.32 -6.77 -10.51
C THR A 59 -2.93 -5.30 -10.44
N LEU A 60 -2.39 -4.82 -9.32
CA LEU A 60 -1.94 -3.44 -9.15
C LEU A 60 -0.54 -3.26 -9.71
N ASN A 61 -0.30 -2.12 -10.34
CA ASN A 61 1.04 -1.69 -10.72
C ASN A 61 1.75 -0.94 -9.56
N ILE A 62 3.04 -0.65 -9.73
CA ILE A 62 3.87 0.00 -8.70
C ILE A 62 3.34 1.39 -8.34
N ALA A 63 2.88 2.19 -9.31
CA ALA A 63 2.36 3.53 -9.07
C ALA A 63 1.04 3.51 -8.28
N GLU A 64 0.21 2.49 -8.47
CA GLU A 64 -0.99 2.26 -7.66
C GLU A 64 -0.64 1.92 -6.21
N PHE A 65 0.39 1.09 -5.98
CA PHE A 65 0.89 0.81 -4.64
C PHE A 65 1.53 2.04 -3.97
N ASP A 66 2.30 2.85 -4.71
CA ASP A 66 2.88 4.09 -4.19
C ASP A 66 1.77 5.06 -3.73
N ARG A 67 0.74 5.27 -4.55
CA ARG A 67 -0.42 6.10 -4.18
C ARG A 67 -1.15 5.54 -2.95
N LEU A 68 -1.38 4.23 -2.90
CA LEU A 68 -2.00 3.58 -1.74
C LEU A 68 -1.18 3.80 -0.46
N ALA A 69 0.14 3.64 -0.53
CA ALA A 69 1.06 3.85 0.60
C ALA A 69 1.05 5.32 1.07
N ARG A 70 1.05 6.28 0.14
CA ARG A 70 0.95 7.72 0.48
C ARG A 70 -0.39 8.07 1.12
N CYS A 71 -1.50 7.50 0.65
CA CYS A 71 -2.80 7.69 1.28
C CYS A 71 -2.83 7.07 2.68
N PHE A 72 -2.26 5.87 2.85
CA PHE A 72 -2.12 5.23 4.16
C PHE A 72 -1.32 6.11 5.12
N LEU A 73 -0.16 6.63 4.70
CA LEU A 73 0.70 7.50 5.50
C LEU A 73 -0.02 8.77 5.97
N LYS A 74 -0.84 9.40 5.11
CA LYS A 74 -1.64 10.59 5.47
C LYS A 74 -2.73 10.31 6.51
N THR A 75 -3.20 9.07 6.58
CA THR A 75 -4.29 8.65 7.48
C THR A 75 -3.82 7.95 8.74
N ALA A 76 -2.58 7.44 8.75
CA ALA A 76 -1.99 6.83 9.92
C ALA A 76 -1.79 7.92 10.99
N PRO A 77 -2.22 7.71 12.24
CA PRO A 77 -1.82 8.61 13.30
C PRO A 77 -0.28 8.62 13.34
N SER A 78 0.35 9.79 13.27
CA SER A 78 1.79 9.98 13.48
C SER A 78 2.15 9.44 14.86
N GLY A 79 2.42 8.15 14.92
CA GLY A 79 2.45 7.36 16.13
C GLY A 79 3.60 6.39 16.04
N LYS A 80 4.76 6.91 16.41
CA LYS A 80 6.00 6.21 16.75
C LYS A 80 5.71 4.80 17.32
N ARG A 81 6.23 3.77 16.66
CA ARG A 81 6.62 2.51 17.29
C ARG A 81 8.13 2.39 17.17
#